data_AF-A0A537MDR8-F1
#
_entry.id   AF-A0A537MDR8-F1
#
_cell.length_a   1.000
_cell.length_b   1.000
_cell.length_c   1.000
_cell.angle_alpha   90.00
_cell.angle_beta   90.00
_cell.angle_gamma   90.00
#
_symmetry.space_group_name_H-M   'P 1'
#
loop_
_entity.id
_entity.type
_entity.pdbx_description
1 polymer ?
#
loop_
_entity_poly.entity_id
_entity_poly.type
_entity_poly.pdbx_seq_one_letter_code
_entity_poly.pdbx_strand_id
1 'polypeptide(L)'
;MTTDLDLDRLGDVWRQQPDPAEMEKLKRSAASVSRRARRAQLFDIAAATAVAVVVLFIVFAYPQRTTVLMGSAAILVLLYGNIRSRRVRQLELRSLTGTTENMLDQSTERLEASLKYNRVTLIAFAPAILVGLLFAASANLSSDHSLVFLIRSFPMLRVLLGVGGLAAIAGFAIFLLLSIRRIRRELQRLAAMRDSFREERKSSNY
;
A
#
# COMPACT_ATOMS: atom_id res chain seq x y z
N MET A 1 -18.53 -1.17 1.49
CA MET A 1 -19.67 -1.23 0.56
C MET A 1 -19.75 0.09 -0.16
N THR A 2 -19.22 0.15 -1.38
CA THR A 2 -19.23 1.30 -2.32
C THR A 2 -18.40 0.85 -3.51
N THR A 3 -19.01 0.25 -4.55
CA THR A 3 -18.37 0.05 -5.88
C THR A 3 -19.26 -0.78 -6.81
N ASP A 4 -20.43 -0.28 -7.19
CA ASP A 4 -21.05 -0.73 -8.46
C ASP A 4 -21.80 0.43 -9.14
N LEU A 5 -22.53 1.22 -8.36
CA LEU A 5 -23.37 2.31 -8.89
C LEU A 5 -22.63 3.56 -9.39
N ASP A 6 -21.33 3.75 -9.11
CA ASP A 6 -20.63 5.00 -9.43
C ASP A 6 -19.97 5.00 -10.81
N LEU A 7 -19.61 3.83 -11.37
CA LEU A 7 -18.87 3.76 -12.64
C LEU A 7 -19.78 3.87 -13.87
N ASP A 8 -20.96 3.24 -13.85
CA ASP A 8 -21.92 3.33 -14.97
C ASP A 8 -22.54 4.74 -15.06
N ARG A 9 -22.79 5.36 -13.89
CA ARG A 9 -23.22 6.75 -13.79
C ARG A 9 -22.16 7.75 -14.26
N LEU A 10 -20.88 7.44 -14.04
CA LEU A 10 -19.80 8.24 -14.62
C LEU A 10 -19.85 8.15 -16.16
N GLY A 11 -20.10 6.98 -16.74
CA GLY A 11 -20.19 6.81 -18.19
C GLY A 11 -21.25 7.69 -18.89
N ASP A 12 -22.44 7.83 -18.30
CA ASP A 12 -23.54 8.62 -18.87
C ASP A 12 -23.33 10.14 -18.74
N VAL A 13 -22.69 10.59 -17.66
CA VAL A 13 -22.38 12.03 -17.39
C VAL A 13 -21.41 12.61 -18.42
N TRP A 14 -20.59 11.78 -19.09
CA TRP A 14 -19.55 12.26 -20.02
C TRP A 14 -19.96 12.22 -21.50
N ARG A 15 -21.10 11.62 -21.86
CA ARG A 15 -21.65 11.70 -23.23
C ARG A 15 -22.51 12.95 -23.46
N GLN A 16 -22.89 13.65 -22.40
CA GLN A 16 -23.56 14.96 -22.45
C GLN A 16 -22.62 16.01 -21.89
N GLN A 17 -22.68 17.27 -22.35
CA GLN A 17 -22.01 18.36 -21.64
C GLN A 17 -22.48 18.29 -20.18
N PRO A 18 -21.58 18.04 -19.21
CA PRO A 18 -22.00 17.65 -17.89
C PRO A 18 -22.76 18.82 -17.27
N ASP A 19 -23.97 18.54 -16.82
CA ASP A 19 -24.81 19.51 -16.13
C ASP A 19 -23.98 20.11 -14.97
N PRO A 20 -23.90 21.44 -14.79
CA PRO A 20 -23.11 22.07 -13.73
C PRO A 20 -23.26 21.43 -12.34
N ALA A 21 -24.45 20.87 -12.03
CA ALA A 21 -24.71 20.13 -10.79
C ALA A 21 -23.95 18.78 -10.68
N GLU A 22 -23.75 18.08 -11.79
CA GLU A 22 -23.00 16.82 -11.84
C GLU A 22 -21.48 17.08 -11.77
N MET A 23 -21.02 18.13 -12.45
CA MET A 23 -19.65 18.64 -12.31
C MET A 23 -19.29 18.96 -10.85
N GLU A 24 -20.23 19.52 -10.09
CA GLU A 24 -20.01 19.80 -8.67
C GLU A 24 -19.93 18.53 -7.82
N LYS A 25 -20.76 17.50 -8.12
CA LYS A 25 -20.66 16.18 -7.49
C LYS A 25 -19.33 15.51 -7.80
N LEU A 26 -18.87 15.54 -9.04
CA LEU A 26 -17.57 15.00 -9.44
C LEU A 26 -16.41 15.70 -8.73
N LYS A 27 -16.46 17.04 -8.63
CA LYS A 27 -15.48 17.81 -7.85
C LYS A 27 -15.49 17.44 -6.38
N ARG A 28 -16.67 17.24 -5.76
CA ARG A 28 -16.79 16.82 -4.35
C ARG A 28 -16.24 15.40 -4.13
N SER A 29 -16.56 14.46 -5.03
CA SER A 29 -16.03 13.09 -4.99
C SER A 29 -14.51 13.08 -5.16
N ALA A 30 -13.99 13.78 -6.17
CA ALA A 30 -12.55 13.94 -6.37
C ALA A 30 -11.86 14.61 -5.17
N ALA A 31 -12.47 15.65 -4.58
CA ALA A 31 -11.96 16.30 -3.38
C ALA A 31 -11.93 15.34 -2.18
N SER A 32 -12.96 14.53 -1.98
CA SER A 32 -13.00 13.52 -0.90
C SER A 32 -11.90 12.46 -1.05
N VAL A 33 -11.67 11.98 -2.28
CA VAL A 33 -10.61 11.01 -2.61
C VAL A 33 -9.24 11.65 -2.38
N SER A 34 -9.03 12.88 -2.84
CA SER A 34 -7.77 13.60 -2.64
C SER A 34 -7.45 13.82 -1.15
N ARG A 35 -8.46 14.15 -0.32
CA ARG A 35 -8.30 14.31 1.13
C ARG A 35 -7.93 12.99 1.78
N ARG A 36 -8.55 11.88 1.36
CA ARG A 36 -8.24 10.54 1.89
C ARG A 36 -6.83 10.10 1.50
N ALA A 37 -6.43 10.35 0.25
CA ALA A 37 -5.08 10.08 -0.24
C ALA A 37 -4.02 10.90 0.53
N ARG A 38 -4.28 12.20 0.78
CA ARG A 38 -3.40 13.04 1.61
C ARG A 38 -3.30 12.55 3.05
N ARG A 39 -4.41 12.14 3.67
CA ARG A 39 -4.39 11.56 5.02
C ARG A 39 -3.58 10.26 5.06
N ALA A 40 -3.81 9.36 4.10
CA ALA A 40 -3.01 8.13 3.99
C ALA A 40 -1.52 8.43 3.82
N GLN A 41 -1.17 9.46 3.04
CA GLN A 41 0.22 9.92 2.90
C GLN A 41 0.81 10.45 4.20
N LEU A 42 0.06 11.25 4.96
CA LEU A 42 0.47 11.72 6.27
C LEU A 42 0.70 10.55 7.23
N PHE A 43 -0.19 9.55 7.25
CA PHE A 43 -0.03 8.35 8.07
C PHE A 43 1.19 7.54 7.66
N ASP A 44 1.43 7.32 6.36
CA ASP A 44 2.60 6.57 5.87
C ASP A 44 3.91 7.29 6.24
N ILE A 45 3.95 8.62 6.09
CA ILE A 45 5.13 9.43 6.47
C ILE A 45 5.34 9.39 7.98
N ALA A 46 4.28 9.55 8.78
CA ALA A 46 4.36 9.51 10.23
C ALA A 46 4.84 8.13 10.71
N ALA A 47 4.29 7.05 10.16
CA ALA A 47 4.70 5.69 10.47
C ALA A 47 6.17 5.44 10.08
N ALA A 48 6.56 5.82 8.86
CA ALA A 48 7.94 5.67 8.41
C ALA A 48 8.92 6.48 9.27
N THR A 49 8.54 7.68 9.68
CA THR A 49 9.34 8.54 10.57
C THR A 49 9.47 7.93 11.96
N ALA A 50 8.38 7.42 12.53
CA ALA A 50 8.40 6.75 13.83
C ALA A 50 9.33 5.52 13.80
N VAL A 51 9.24 4.68 12.76
CA VAL A 51 10.14 3.53 12.60
C VAL A 51 11.59 3.99 12.44
N ALA A 52 11.86 5.03 11.64
CA ALA A 52 13.20 5.57 11.46
C ALA A 52 13.80 6.08 12.78
N VAL A 53 13.01 6.80 13.60
CA VAL A 53 13.43 7.27 14.93
C VAL A 53 13.77 6.09 15.85
N VAL A 54 12.94 5.05 15.88
CA VAL A 54 13.20 3.84 16.69
C VAL A 54 14.48 3.14 16.22
N VAL A 55 14.66 2.96 14.91
CA VAL A 55 15.86 2.35 14.35
C VAL A 55 17.11 3.17 14.69
N LEU A 56 17.07 4.50 14.51
CA LEU A 56 18.18 5.38 14.86
C LEU A 56 18.48 5.31 16.36
N PHE A 57 17.46 5.36 17.21
CA PHE A 57 17.62 5.23 18.65
C PHE A 57 18.32 3.92 19.02
N ILE A 58 17.92 2.79 18.43
CA ILE A 58 18.57 1.49 18.66
C ILE A 58 20.03 1.51 18.20
N VAL A 59 20.31 2.07 17.02
CA VAL A 59 21.68 2.16 16.48
C VAL A 59 22.57 3.05 17.35
N PHE A 60 22.07 4.19 17.83
CA PHE A 60 22.80 5.10 18.72
C PHE A 60 23.01 4.52 20.11
N ALA A 61 22.00 3.85 20.67
CA ALA A 61 22.10 3.22 21.98
C ALA A 61 23.05 2.00 21.95
N TYR A 62 23.16 1.29 20.82
CA TYR A 62 23.95 0.07 20.69
C TYR A 62 24.71 0.02 19.34
N PRO A 63 25.82 0.77 19.20
CA PRO A 63 26.54 0.93 17.93
C PRO A 63 27.45 -0.28 17.60
N GLN A 64 26.90 -1.49 17.62
CA GLN A 64 27.59 -2.68 17.12
C GLN A 64 27.58 -2.70 15.59
N ARG A 65 28.63 -3.28 14.97
CA ARG A 65 28.72 -3.39 13.50
C ARG A 65 27.48 -4.04 12.89
N THR A 66 26.96 -5.08 13.54
CA THR A 66 25.73 -5.80 13.13
C THR A 66 24.49 -4.92 13.24
N THR A 67 24.31 -4.20 14.35
CA THR A 67 23.19 -3.26 14.57
C THR A 67 23.20 -2.10 13.58
N VAL A 68 24.38 -1.52 13.31
CA VAL A 68 24.54 -0.45 12.31
C VAL A 68 24.19 -0.96 10.90
N LEU A 69 24.67 -2.15 10.53
CA LEU A 69 24.41 -2.74 9.21
C LEU A 69 22.92 -3.08 9.03
N MET A 70 22.27 -3.61 10.06
CA MET A 70 20.83 -3.87 10.01
C MET A 70 19.99 -2.59 10.05
N GLY A 71 20.34 -1.62 10.89
CA GLY A 71 19.64 -0.34 10.97
C GLY A 71 19.73 0.43 9.65
N SER A 72 20.91 0.46 9.03
CA SER A 72 21.09 1.05 7.70
C SER A 72 20.31 0.29 6.61
N ALA A 73 20.29 -1.05 6.63
CA ALA A 73 19.45 -1.84 5.73
C ALA A 73 17.95 -1.55 5.91
N ALA A 74 17.47 -1.45 7.15
CA ALA A 74 16.07 -1.12 7.45
C ALA A 74 15.69 0.28 6.94
N ILE A 75 16.57 1.27 7.12
CA ILE A 75 16.37 2.62 6.58
C ILE A 75 16.32 2.59 5.05
N LEU A 76 17.21 1.86 4.38
CA LEU A 76 17.19 1.72 2.92
C LEU A 76 15.90 1.08 2.42
N VAL A 77 15.39 0.05 3.09
CA VAL A 77 14.11 -0.59 2.76
C VAL A 77 12.95 0.39 2.92
N LEU A 78 12.91 1.16 4.02
CA LEU A 78 11.89 2.20 4.25
C LEU A 78 11.94 3.29 3.18
N LEU A 79 13.14 3.71 2.79
CA LEU A 79 13.34 4.75 1.79
C LEU A 79 12.91 4.26 0.40
N TYR A 80 13.34 3.06 0.03
CA TYR A 80 12.94 2.41 -1.22
C TYR A 80 11.41 2.22 -1.29
N GLY A 81 10.79 1.76 -0.20
CA GLY A 81 9.34 1.63 -0.07
C GLY A 81 8.61 2.96 -0.26
N ASN A 82 9.10 4.03 0.38
CA ASN A 82 8.54 5.38 0.24
C ASN A 82 8.66 5.92 -1.20
N ILE A 83 9.82 5.77 -1.84
CA ILE A 83 10.02 6.21 -3.22
C ILE A 83 9.07 5.47 -4.17
N ARG A 84 8.93 4.16 -3.99
CA ARG A 84 8.05 3.34 -4.83
C ARG A 84 6.57 3.66 -4.61
N SER A 85 6.14 3.86 -3.36
CA SER A 85 4.79 4.31 -3.02
C SER A 85 4.46 5.67 -3.64
N ARG A 86 5.42 6.61 -3.60
CA ARG A 86 5.27 7.92 -4.25
C ARG A 86 5.11 7.81 -5.76
N ARG A 87 5.88 6.94 -6.43
CA ARG A 87 5.74 6.72 -7.88
C ARG A 87 4.36 6.19 -8.25
N VAL A 88 3.85 5.20 -7.51
CA VAL A 88 2.50 4.68 -7.74
C VAL A 88 1.46 5.79 -7.58
N ARG A 89 1.56 6.61 -6.52
CA ARG A 89 0.64 7.74 -6.28
C ARG A 89 0.72 8.86 -7.32
N GLN A 90 1.91 9.13 -7.85
CA GLN A 90 2.05 10.10 -8.95
C GLN A 90 1.35 9.62 -10.22
N LEU A 91 1.30 8.31 -10.48
CA LEU A 91 0.50 7.76 -11.58
C LEU A 91 -1.00 7.98 -11.33
N GLU A 92 -1.48 7.84 -10.09
CA GLU A 92 -2.89 8.11 -9.73
C GLU A 92 -3.30 9.57 -9.95
N LEU A 93 -2.37 10.51 -9.79
CA LEU A 93 -2.62 11.94 -9.98
C LEU A 93 -2.52 12.36 -11.45
N ARG A 94 -1.72 11.67 -12.27
CA ARG A 94 -1.60 11.94 -13.71
C ARG A 94 -2.74 11.34 -14.53
N SER A 95 -3.42 10.31 -14.03
CA SER A 95 -4.45 9.57 -14.78
C SER A 95 -5.81 10.27 -14.89
N LEU A 96 -5.86 11.60 -14.78
CA LEU A 96 -7.11 12.38 -14.78
C LEU A 96 -7.27 13.27 -16.04
N THR A 97 -6.41 13.10 -17.04
CA THR A 97 -6.42 13.90 -18.27
C THR A 97 -6.36 12.99 -19.50
N GLY A 98 -7.45 12.85 -20.26
CA GLY A 98 -7.52 12.04 -21.48
C GLY A 98 -8.94 11.69 -21.92
N THR A 99 -9.07 10.95 -23.04
CA THR A 99 -10.33 10.34 -23.52
C THR A 99 -10.73 9.15 -22.63
N THR A 100 -12.00 8.72 -22.68
CA THR A 100 -12.54 7.60 -21.87
C THR A 100 -11.72 6.31 -22.00
N GLU A 101 -11.26 6.00 -23.22
CA GLU A 101 -10.43 4.83 -23.51
C GLU A 101 -9.05 4.95 -22.84
N ASN A 102 -8.42 6.13 -22.92
CA ASN A 102 -7.17 6.42 -22.23
C ASN A 102 -7.31 6.32 -20.71
N MET A 103 -8.45 6.72 -20.13
CA MET A 103 -8.68 6.62 -18.68
C MET A 103 -8.89 5.17 -18.21
N LEU A 104 -9.58 4.34 -19.01
CA LEU A 104 -9.74 2.90 -18.74
C LEU A 104 -8.40 2.19 -18.81
N ASP A 105 -7.60 2.46 -19.84
CA ASP A 105 -6.26 1.89 -19.99
C ASP A 105 -5.33 2.33 -18.86
N GLN A 106 -5.33 3.61 -18.49
CA GLN A 106 -4.55 4.12 -17.35
C GLN A 106 -4.99 3.53 -16.01
N SER A 107 -6.30 3.33 -15.81
CA SER A 107 -6.82 2.68 -14.60
C SER A 107 -6.41 1.21 -14.53
N THR A 108 -6.40 0.52 -15.66
CA THR A 108 -5.94 -0.86 -15.79
C THR A 108 -4.44 -0.96 -15.49
N GLU A 109 -3.61 -0.14 -16.12
CA GLU A 109 -2.16 -0.09 -15.89
C GLU A 109 -1.84 0.20 -14.41
N ARG A 110 -2.60 1.10 -13.78
CA ARG A 110 -2.48 1.40 -12.34
C ARG A 110 -2.79 0.20 -11.46
N LEU A 111 -3.90 -0.50 -11.73
CA LEU A 111 -4.29 -1.66 -10.95
C LEU A 111 -3.30 -2.82 -11.15
N GLU A 112 -2.78 -3.01 -12.36
CA GLU A 112 -1.71 -3.98 -12.64
C GLU A 112 -0.42 -3.64 -11.91
N ALA A 113 0.00 -2.37 -11.92
CA ALA A 113 1.18 -1.91 -11.17
C ALA A 113 1.02 -2.14 -9.67
N SER A 114 -0.17 -1.86 -9.13
CA SER A 114 -0.53 -2.10 -7.72
C SER A 114 -0.54 -3.59 -7.38
N LEU A 115 -1.06 -4.43 -8.27
CA LEU A 115 -1.05 -5.89 -8.13
C LEU A 115 0.37 -6.44 -8.14
N LYS A 116 1.21 -5.98 -9.08
CA LYS A 116 2.63 -6.37 -9.17
C LYS A 116 3.37 -5.96 -7.91
N TYR A 117 3.12 -4.74 -7.41
CA TYR A 117 3.69 -4.28 -6.15
C TYR A 117 3.27 -5.17 -4.98
N ASN A 118 1.98 -5.37 -4.76
CA ASN A 118 1.49 -6.18 -3.65
C ASN A 118 1.98 -7.64 -3.71
N ARG A 119 2.09 -8.22 -4.91
CA ARG A 119 2.63 -9.57 -5.10
C ARG A 119 4.12 -9.63 -4.74
N VAL A 120 4.93 -8.68 -5.21
CA VAL A 120 6.35 -8.60 -4.87
C VAL A 120 6.53 -8.38 -3.37
N THR A 121 5.75 -7.48 -2.77
CA THR A 121 5.76 -7.24 -1.33
C THR A 121 5.40 -8.49 -0.54
N LEU A 122 4.36 -9.24 -0.95
CA LEU A 122 3.96 -10.48 -0.29
C LEU A 122 5.06 -11.56 -0.39
N ILE A 123 5.73 -11.70 -1.54
CA ILE A 123 6.83 -12.65 -1.72
C ILE A 123 8.04 -12.23 -0.88
N ALA A 124 8.37 -10.93 -0.86
CA ALA A 124 9.47 -10.39 -0.06
C ALA A 124 9.18 -10.39 1.45
N PHE A 125 7.92 -10.53 1.85
CA PHE A 125 7.51 -10.52 3.26
C PHE A 125 8.05 -11.73 4.03
N ALA A 126 7.98 -12.92 3.44
CA ALA A 126 8.48 -14.15 4.06
C ALA A 126 9.99 -14.10 4.40
N PRO A 127 10.90 -13.77 3.46
CA PRO A 127 12.32 -13.64 3.79
C PRO A 127 12.59 -12.47 4.76
N ALA A 128 11.81 -11.39 4.70
CA ALA A 128 11.93 -10.29 5.67
C ALA A 128 11.61 -10.75 7.12
N ILE A 129 10.55 -11.56 7.31
CA ILE A 129 10.25 -12.17 8.61
C ILE A 129 11.38 -13.09 9.06
N LEU A 130 11.89 -13.94 8.15
CA LEU A 130 12.98 -14.87 8.46
C LEU A 130 14.22 -14.11 8.96
N VAL A 131 14.61 -13.04 8.26
CA VAL A 131 15.73 -12.17 8.67
C VAL A 131 15.47 -11.53 10.03
N GLY A 132 14.24 -11.04 10.27
CA GLY A 132 13.85 -10.49 11.57
C GLY A 132 13.93 -11.51 12.71
N LEU A 133 13.51 -12.75 12.47
CA LEU A 133 13.60 -13.85 13.44
C LEU A 133 15.05 -14.24 13.72
N LEU A 134 15.87 -14.37 12.68
CA LEU A 134 17.31 -14.66 12.81
C LEU A 134 18.02 -13.55 13.60
N PHE A 135 17.67 -12.30 13.34
CA PHE A 135 18.19 -11.16 14.11
C PHE A 135 17.79 -11.25 15.58
N ALA A 136 16.50 -11.48 15.89
CA ALA A 136 16.03 -11.61 17.26
C ALA A 136 16.71 -12.80 17.99
N ALA A 137 16.95 -13.91 17.30
CA ALA A 137 17.69 -15.04 17.84
C ALA A 137 19.17 -14.69 18.14
N SER A 138 19.84 -13.98 17.22
CA SER A 138 21.23 -13.52 17.41
C SER A 138 21.38 -12.52 18.55
N ALA A 139 20.38 -11.64 18.74
CA ALA A 139 20.37 -10.65 19.81
C ALA A 139 20.20 -11.30 21.19
N ASN A 140 19.48 -12.43 21.30
CA ASN A 140 19.33 -13.16 22.55
C ASN A 140 20.62 -13.90 23.00
N LEU A 141 21.50 -14.24 22.06
CA LEU A 141 22.79 -14.88 22.37
C LEU A 141 23.80 -13.88 22.97
N SER A 142 23.67 -12.60 22.61
CA SER A 142 24.47 -11.51 23.16
C SER A 142 23.87 -11.06 24.49
N SER A 143 24.23 -11.74 25.58
CA SER A 143 23.58 -11.66 26.90
C SER A 143 23.68 -10.30 27.62
N ASP A 144 24.26 -9.28 26.98
CA ASP A 144 24.68 -8.02 27.61
C ASP A 144 23.77 -6.82 27.27
N HIS A 145 22.55 -7.07 26.77
CA HIS A 145 21.67 -6.01 26.25
C HIS A 145 20.55 -5.67 27.24
N SER A 146 20.57 -4.43 27.75
CA SER A 146 19.60 -3.90 28.72
C SER A 146 18.14 -3.90 28.22
N LEU A 147 17.90 -3.85 26.90
CA LEU A 147 16.56 -4.06 26.32
C LEU A 147 16.11 -5.53 26.38
N VAL A 148 17.01 -6.49 26.15
CA VAL A 148 16.72 -7.93 26.30
C VAL A 148 16.44 -8.23 27.77
N PHE A 149 17.19 -7.61 28.69
CA PHE A 149 16.90 -7.68 30.12
C PHE A 149 15.49 -7.16 30.43
N LEU A 150 15.10 -5.99 29.93
CA LEU A 150 13.75 -5.41 30.20
C LEU A 150 12.62 -6.31 29.64
N ILE A 151 12.78 -6.83 28.42
CA ILE A 151 11.81 -7.76 27.82
C ILE A 151 11.77 -9.11 28.55
N ARG A 152 12.91 -9.58 29.05
CA ARG A 152 13.02 -10.86 29.78
C ARG A 152 12.51 -10.74 31.22
N SER A 153 12.69 -9.59 31.84
CA SER A 153 12.27 -9.29 33.21
C SER A 153 10.75 -9.15 33.35
N PHE A 154 10.05 -8.77 32.27
CA PHE A 154 8.59 -8.68 32.25
C PHE A 154 7.98 -9.79 31.36
N PRO A 155 7.59 -10.95 31.91
CA PRO A 155 7.07 -12.07 31.12
C PRO A 155 5.80 -11.70 30.34
N MET A 156 4.98 -10.80 30.89
CA MET A 156 3.79 -10.27 30.22
C MET A 156 4.15 -9.47 28.96
N LEU A 157 5.20 -8.65 29.02
CA LEU A 157 5.67 -7.87 27.87
C LEU A 157 6.18 -8.80 26.76
N ARG A 158 6.89 -9.87 27.11
CA ARG A 158 7.36 -10.88 26.15
C ARG A 158 6.20 -11.59 25.45
N VAL A 159 5.16 -11.99 26.19
CA VAL A 159 3.96 -12.61 25.61
C VAL A 159 3.23 -11.60 24.71
N LEU A 160 3.09 -10.35 25.15
CA LEU A 160 2.39 -9.31 24.42
C LEU A 160 3.11 -8.93 23.12
N LEU A 161 4.44 -8.83 23.14
CA LEU A 161 5.26 -8.61 21.94
C LEU A 161 5.27 -9.84 21.01
N GLY A 162 5.33 -11.05 21.56
CA GLY A 162 5.31 -12.29 20.78
C GLY A 162 3.97 -12.51 20.07
N VAL A 163 2.87 -12.54 20.85
CA VAL A 163 1.52 -12.72 20.32
C VAL A 163 1.10 -11.52 19.47
N GLY A 164 1.35 -10.29 19.95
CA GLY A 164 1.02 -9.07 19.23
C GLY A 164 1.81 -8.93 17.92
N GLY A 165 3.10 -9.26 17.93
CA GLY A 165 3.93 -9.27 16.72
C GLY A 165 3.46 -10.31 15.71
N LEU A 166 3.13 -11.53 16.17
CA LEU A 166 2.64 -12.60 15.30
C LEU A 166 1.25 -12.27 14.74
N ALA A 167 0.36 -11.69 15.54
CA ALA A 167 -0.94 -11.20 15.10
C ALA A 167 -0.82 -10.05 14.09
N ALA A 168 0.12 -9.12 14.29
CA ALA A 168 0.38 -8.03 13.36
C ALA A 168 0.92 -8.55 12.00
N ILE A 169 1.85 -9.52 12.04
CA ILE A 169 2.39 -10.18 10.85
C ILE A 169 1.27 -10.91 10.08
N ALA A 170 0.47 -11.73 10.78
CA ALA A 170 -0.64 -12.46 10.18
C ALA A 170 -1.70 -11.51 9.61
N GLY A 171 -2.07 -10.48 10.36
CA GLY A 171 -3.02 -9.46 9.94
C GLY A 171 -2.55 -8.72 8.68
N PHE A 172 -1.27 -8.36 8.61
CA PHE A 172 -0.68 -7.72 7.43
C PHE A 172 -0.67 -8.64 6.20
N ALA A 173 -0.31 -9.92 6.37
CA ALA A 173 -0.37 -10.90 5.29
C ALA A 173 -1.81 -11.09 4.76
N ILE A 174 -2.79 -11.22 5.66
CA ILE A 174 -4.22 -11.31 5.30
C ILE A 174 -4.66 -10.04 4.57
N PHE A 175 -4.29 -8.87 5.07
CA PHE A 175 -4.58 -7.59 4.43
C PHE A 175 -4.06 -7.53 2.99
N LEU A 176 -2.80 -7.93 2.75
CA LEU A 176 -2.22 -7.99 1.40
C LEU A 176 -2.97 -8.96 0.49
N LEU A 177 -3.33 -10.15 1.00
CA LEU A 177 -4.10 -11.14 0.23
C LEU A 177 -5.49 -10.62 -0.15
N LEU A 178 -6.19 -9.99 0.78
CA LEU A 178 -7.50 -9.38 0.53
C LEU A 178 -7.38 -8.22 -0.47
N SER A 179 -6.33 -7.40 -0.35
CA SER A 179 -6.04 -6.33 -1.31
C SER A 179 -5.80 -6.87 -2.71
N ILE A 180 -4.99 -7.92 -2.88
CA ILE A 180 -4.75 -8.57 -4.17
C ILE A 180 -6.05 -9.12 -4.76
N ARG A 181 -6.87 -9.80 -3.95
CA ARG A 181 -8.17 -10.33 -4.40
C ARG A 181 -9.09 -9.22 -4.88
N ARG A 182 -9.15 -8.10 -4.16
CA ARG A 182 -9.95 -6.94 -4.53
C ARG A 182 -9.47 -6.33 -5.85
N ILE A 183 -8.18 -6.09 -5.99
CA ILE A 183 -7.58 -5.51 -7.21
C ILE A 183 -7.84 -6.42 -8.43
N ARG A 184 -7.76 -7.75 -8.27
CA ARG A 184 -8.09 -8.68 -9.36
C ARG A 184 -9.55 -8.60 -9.81
N ARG A 185 -10.49 -8.48 -8.87
CA ARG A 185 -11.92 -8.33 -9.20
C ARG A 185 -12.18 -7.01 -9.93
N GLU A 186 -11.54 -5.93 -9.48
CA GLU A 186 -11.64 -4.62 -10.13
C GLU A 186 -11.05 -4.66 -11.55
N LEU A 187 -9.91 -5.32 -11.76
CA LEU A 187 -9.33 -5.54 -13.10
C LEU A 187 -10.27 -6.32 -14.03
N GLN A 188 -10.86 -7.43 -13.53
CA GLN A 188 -11.82 -8.22 -14.31
C GLN A 188 -13.03 -7.38 -14.72
N ARG A 189 -13.53 -6.53 -13.82
CA ARG A 189 -14.64 -5.64 -14.11
C ARG A 189 -14.29 -4.58 -15.15
N LEU A 190 -13.12 -3.95 -15.05
CA LEU A 190 -12.67 -2.97 -16.05
C LEU A 190 -12.43 -3.61 -17.42
N ALA A 191 -11.88 -4.83 -17.46
CA ALA A 191 -11.72 -5.57 -18.70
C ALA A 191 -13.07 -5.85 -19.37
N ALA A 192 -14.06 -6.34 -18.62
CA ALA A 192 -15.41 -6.57 -19.14
C ALA A 192 -16.08 -5.28 -19.67
N MET A 193 -15.89 -4.17 -18.97
CA MET A 193 -16.41 -2.86 -19.38
C MET A 193 -15.73 -2.34 -20.66
N ARG A 194 -14.44 -2.61 -20.85
CA ARG A 194 -13.74 -2.27 -22.10
C ARG A 194 -14.27 -3.08 -23.28
N ASP A 195 -14.55 -4.36 -23.06
CA ASP A 195 -15.07 -5.25 -24.11
C ASP A 195 -16.48 -4.83 -24.53
N SER A 196 -17.35 -4.44 -23.59
CA SER A 196 -18.69 -3.92 -23.93
C SER A 196 -18.64 -2.64 -24.76
N PHE A 197 -17.74 -1.70 -24.45
CA PHE A 197 -17.57 -0.49 -25.27
C PHE A 197 -17.02 -0.79 -26.68
N ARG A 198 -16.18 -1.81 -26.83
CA ARG A 198 -15.71 -2.25 -28.15
C ARG A 198 -16.82 -2.88 -28.97
N GLU A 199 -17.73 -3.62 -28.34
CA GLU A 199 -18.91 -4.20 -29.00
C GLU A 199 -19.91 -3.12 -29.43
N GLU A 200 -20.22 -2.14 -28.57
CA GLU A 200 -21.08 -0.99 -28.92
C GLU A 200 -20.54 -0.18 -30.11
N ARG A 201 -19.22 0.08 -30.16
CA ARG A 201 -18.62 0.77 -31.31
C ARG A 201 -18.69 -0.04 -32.60
N LYS A 202 -18.61 -1.37 -32.52
CA LYS A 202 -18.75 -2.25 -33.69
C LYS A 202 -20.18 -2.30 -34.19
N SER A 203 -21.17 -2.33 -33.30
CA SER A 203 -22.59 -2.37 -33.67
C SER A 203 -23.11 -1.02 -34.18
N SER A 204 -22.58 0.11 -33.69
CA SER A 204 -22.97 1.47 -34.13
C SER A 204 -22.40 1.90 -35.49
N ASN A 205 -21.43 1.16 -36.05
CA ASN A 205 -20.84 1.45 -37.36
C ASN A 205 -21.49 0.64 -38.51
N TYR A 206 -22.58 -0.07 -38.22
CA TYR A 206 -23.46 -0.72 -39.19
C TYR A 206 -24.82 -0.01 -39.21
#